data_AF-A0AAW3D6P7-F1
#
_entry.id   AF-A0AAW3D6P7-F1
#
_cell.length_a   1.000
_cell.length_b   1.000
_cell.length_c   1.000
_cell.angle_alpha   90.00
_cell.angle_beta   90.00
_cell.angle_gamma   90.00
#
_symmetry.space_group_name_H-M   'P 1'
#
loop_
_entity.id
_entity.type
_entity.pdbx_description
1 polymer ?
#
loop_
_entity_poly.entity_id
_entity_poly.type
_entity_poly.pdbx_seq_one_letter_code
_entity_poly.pdbx_strand_id
1 'polypeptide(L)' 'MSGNLVVIGGSGAIGNAVIKRLRQLYPNANIYAFSRAKVVDCVEGVVYEHIDYTDESTI' A
#
# COMPACT_ATOMS: atom_id res chain seq x y z
N MET A 1 18.44 -2.60 -9.12
CA MET A 1 17.71 -3.23 -8.00
C MET A 1 16.33 -2.60 -7.95
N SER A 2 15.25 -3.39 -7.95
CA SER A 2 13.91 -2.83 -7.72
C SER A 2 13.80 -2.42 -6.25
N GLY A 3 13.35 -1.19 -6.00
CA GLY A 3 13.11 -0.70 -4.64
C GLY A 3 11.84 -1.31 -4.05
N ASN A 4 11.80 -1.40 -2.72
CA ASN A 4 10.58 -1.71 -1.98
C ASN A 4 9.97 -0.38 -1.53
N LEU A 5 8.67 -0.20 -1.78
CA LEU A 5 7.91 0.99 -1.43
C LEU A 5 6.78 0.60 -0.47
N VAL A 6 6.66 1.33 0.62
CA VAL A 6 5.63 1.09 1.64
C VAL A 6 4.70 2.29 1.71
N VAL A 7 3.40 2.04 1.71
CA VAL A 7 2.34 3.05 1.91
C VAL A 7 1.48 2.63 3.09
N ILE A 8 1.53 3.39 4.18
CA ILE A 8 0.63 3.22 5.34
C ILE A 8 -0.58 4.14 5.15
N GLY A 9 -1.78 3.62 5.38
CA GLY A 9 -3.03 4.30 5.08
C GLY A 9 -3.53 4.08 3.65
N GLY A 10 -3.21 2.93 3.04
CA GLY A 10 -3.54 2.61 1.64
C GLY A 10 -5.04 2.62 1.31
N SER A 11 -5.92 2.40 2.29
CA SER A 11 -7.37 2.49 2.13
C SER A 11 -7.92 3.93 2.09
N GLY A 12 -7.13 4.91 2.52
CA GLY A 12 -7.53 6.32 2.49
C GLY A 12 -7.41 6.92 1.09
N ALA A 13 -8.13 8.02 0.83
CA ALA A 13 -8.12 8.67 -0.49
C ALA A 13 -6.69 9.07 -0.94
N ILE A 14 -5.89 9.63 -0.03
CA ILE A 14 -4.51 10.02 -0.30
C ILE A 14 -3.63 8.79 -0.54
N GLY A 15 -3.68 7.80 0.36
CA GLY A 15 -2.89 6.58 0.23
C GLY A 15 -3.17 5.85 -1.08
N ASN A 16 -4.44 5.71 -1.47
CA ASN A 16 -4.83 5.09 -2.72
C ASN A 16 -4.29 5.85 -3.95
N ALA A 17 -4.40 7.19 -3.96
CA ALA A 17 -3.86 8.00 -5.05
C ALA A 17 -2.33 7.89 -5.17
N VAL A 18 -1.63 7.87 -4.03
CA VAL A 18 -0.17 7.67 -3.98
C VAL A 18 0.19 6.30 -4.53
N ILE A 19 -0.48 5.22 -4.11
CA ILE A 19 -0.23 3.85 -4.61
C ILE A 19 -0.36 3.80 -6.13
N LYS A 20 -1.45 4.35 -6.69
CA LYS A 20 -1.65 4.42 -8.14
C LYS A 20 -0.52 5.15 -8.84
N ARG A 21 -0.07 6.27 -8.27
CA ARG A 21 1.04 7.06 -8.83
C ARG A 21 2.38 6.31 -8.76
N LEU A 22 2.67 5.65 -7.64
CA LEU A 22 3.90 4.87 -7.46
C LEU A 22 3.94 3.70 -8.44
N ARG A 23 2.81 3.02 -8.68
CA ARG A 23 2.74 1.92 -9.65
C ARG A 23 3.08 2.37 -11.07
N GLN A 24 2.64 3.56 -11.47
CA GLN A 24 2.96 4.15 -12.77
C GLN A 24 4.43 4.56 -12.89
N LEU A 25 4.99 5.17 -11.84
CA LEU A 25 6.36 5.69 -11.85
C LEU A 25 7.41 4.59 -11.71
N TYR A 26 7.10 3.55 -10.95
CA TYR A 26 8.01 2.49 -10.58
C TYR A 26 7.39 1.12 -10.88
N PRO A 27 7.19 0.75 -12.16
CA PRO A 27 6.55 -0.51 -12.53
C PRO A 27 7.34 -1.74 -12.07
N ASN A 28 8.63 -1.59 -11.80
CA ASN A 28 9.47 -2.70 -11.32
C ASN A 28 9.59 -2.73 -9.79
N ALA A 29 9.07 -1.73 -9.06
CA ALA A 29 9.14 -1.72 -7.60
C ALA A 29 8.09 -2.66 -6.99
N ASN A 30 8.44 -3.25 -5.84
CA ASN A 30 7.48 -3.97 -5.00
C ASN A 30 6.77 -2.92 -4.13
N ILE A 31 5.44 -2.86 -4.20
CA ILE A 31 4.65 -1.90 -3.44
C ILE A 31 3.82 -2.67 -2.41
N TYR A 32 3.93 -2.25 -1.16
CA TYR A 32 3.17 -2.78 -0.02
C TYR A 32 2.29 -1.69 0.54
N ALA A 33 0.99 -1.95 0.65
CA ALA A 33 -0.01 -1.02 1.12
C ALA A 33 -0.66 -1.59 2.38
N PHE A 34 -0.49 -0.88 3.50
CA PHE A 34 -1.01 -1.28 4.80
C PHE A 34 -2.13 -0.36 5.22
N SER A 35 -3.24 -0.90 5.74
CA SER A 35 -4.31 -0.08 6.31
C SER A 35 -5.25 -0.82 7.25
N ARG A 36 -5.82 -0.08 8.21
CA ARG A 36 -6.90 -0.56 9.09
C ARG A 36 -8.19 -0.91 8.38
N ALA A 37 -8.46 -0.35 7.21
CA ALA A 37 -9.65 -0.72 6.42
C ALA A 37 -9.21 -1.52 5.19
N LYS A 38 -10.10 -2.36 4.68
CA LYS A 38 -9.87 -3.08 3.43
C LYS A 38 -9.86 -2.07 2.27
N VAL A 39 -8.86 -2.18 1.40
CA VAL A 39 -8.83 -1.41 0.15
C VAL A 39 -9.84 -2.04 -0.82
N VAL A 40 -10.73 -1.22 -1.37
CA VAL A 40 -11.76 -1.69 -2.31
C VAL A 40 -11.30 -1.58 -3.77
N ASP A 41 -10.51 -0.55 -4.07
CA ASP A 41 -9.97 -0.28 -5.41
C ASP A 41 -8.48 -0.66 -5.46
N CYS A 42 -8.25 -1.97 -5.54
CA CYS A 42 -6.91 -2.55 -5.55
C CYS A 42 -6.22 -2.37 -6.89
N VAL A 43 -4.92 -2.06 -6.85
CA VAL A 43 -4.05 -1.91 -8.01
C VAL A 43 -3.26 -3.22 -8.20
N GLU A 44 -3.22 -3.72 -9.43
CA GLU A 44 -2.47 -4.93 -9.76
C GLU A 44 -0.97 -4.79 -9.44
N GLY A 45 -0.38 -5.85 -8.89
CA GLY A 45 1.04 -5.88 -8.51
C GLY A 45 1.35 -5.12 -7.22
N VAL A 46 0.33 -4.72 -6.44
CA VAL A 46 0.48 -4.15 -5.10
C VAL A 46 0.01 -5.18 -4.07
N VAL A 47 0.80 -5.38 -3.02
CA VAL A 47 0.43 -6.22 -1.88
C VAL A 47 -0.36 -5.38 -0.89
N TYR A 48 -1.55 -5.83 -0.50
CA TYR A 48 -2.42 -5.13 0.43
C TYR A 48 -2.57 -5.92 1.71
N GLU A 49 -2.17 -5.32 2.83
CA GLU A 49 -2.23 -5.94 4.15
C GLU A 49 -3.09 -5.11 5.10
N HIS A 50 -3.81 -5.81 5.96
CA HIS A 50 -4.61 -5.20 7.01
C HIS A 50 -3.79 -5.15 8.30
N ILE A 51 -3.70 -3.98 8.92
CA ILE A 51 -2.97 -3.78 10.18
C ILE A 51 -3.80 -2.96 11.15
N ASP A 52 -3.60 -3.16 12.45
CA ASP A 52 -4.16 -2.32 13.50
C ASP A 52 -3.06 -1.39 14.04
N TYR A 53 -3.22 -0.08 13.84
CA TYR A 53 -2.26 0.93 14.29
C TYR A 53 -2.11 0.99 15.83
N THR A 54 -3.02 0.35 16.57
CA THR A 54 -2.99 0.28 18.04
C THR A 54 -2.39 -1.02 18.57
N ASP A 55 -2.06 -1.98 17.70
CA ASP A 55 -1.45 -3.26 18.03
C ASP A 55 -0.21 -3.52 17.17
N GLU A 56 0.97 -3.33 17.77
CA GLU A 56 2.28 -3.51 17.12
C GLU A 56 2.52 -4.95 16.64
N SER A 57 1.83 -5.96 17.21
CA SER A 57 1.96 -7.34 16.75
C SER A 57 1.38 -7.59 15.35
N THR A 58 0.62 -6.63 14.82
CA THR A 58 0.04 -6.66 13.47
C THR A 58 0.94 -6.05 12.40
N ILE A 59 2.12 -5.53 12.77
CA ILE A 59 3.05 -4.79 11.89
C ILE A 59 4.30 -5.62 11.57
#